data_AF-A0A0G0PG48-F1
#
_entry.id   AF-A0A0G0PG48-F1
#
_cell.length_a   1.000
_cell.length_b   1.000
_cell.length_c   1.000
_cell.angle_alpha   90.00
_cell.angle_beta   90.00
_cell.angle_gamma   90.00
#
_symmetry.space_group_name_H-M   'P 1'
#
loop_
_entity.id
_entity.type
_entity.pdbx_description
1 polymer ?
#
loop_
_entity_poly.entity_id
_entity_poly.type
_entity_poly.pdbx_seq_one_letter_code
_entity_poly.pdbx_strand_id
1 'polypeptide(L)'
;MECQDPIIDTNQLPRTFEILDKMLPSIFKSKCYNDKNLPFFIEVRSTEIGHLFEHIMLEYICQIKIARGLKRASISGVTDWNWRKDLIGTFHITIRTGREDYEIFIEALKRSIELLEIIVNQNIIFQEKQMAA
;
A
#
# COMPACT_ATOMS: atom_id res chain seq x y z
N MET A 1 4.96 -10.43 30.09
CA MET A 1 4.46 -9.10 29.70
C MET A 1 4.72 -8.99 28.22
N GLU A 2 3.73 -9.30 27.40
CA GLU A 2 3.85 -9.15 25.94
C GLU A 2 3.64 -7.68 25.63
N CYS A 3 4.70 -7.00 25.17
CA CYS A 3 4.58 -5.66 24.61
C CYS A 3 3.88 -5.84 23.26
N GLN A 4 2.56 -5.67 23.24
CA GLN A 4 1.80 -5.55 21.98
C GLN A 4 2.06 -4.16 21.44
N ASP A 5 3.21 -3.99 20.78
CA ASP A 5 3.49 -2.78 20.05
C ASP A 5 2.51 -2.68 18.85
N PRO A 6 1.89 -1.52 18.61
CA PRO A 6 0.77 -1.41 17.70
C PRO A 6 1.23 -1.58 16.25
N ILE A 7 0.72 -2.63 15.60
CA ILE A 7 0.74 -2.73 14.14
C ILE A 7 -0.06 -1.54 13.61
N ILE A 8 0.56 -0.74 12.73
CA ILE A 8 -0.14 0.36 12.05
C ILE A 8 -0.98 -0.26 10.94
N ASP A 9 -2.30 -0.22 11.12
CA ASP A 9 -3.29 -0.69 10.16
C ASP A 9 -4.11 0.48 9.59
N THR A 10 -4.85 0.21 8.53
CA THR A 10 -5.73 1.20 7.91
C THR A 10 -6.96 1.53 8.76
N ASN A 11 -7.29 0.76 9.82
CA ASN A 11 -8.36 1.13 10.76
C ASN A 11 -7.98 2.39 11.55
N GLN A 12 -6.69 2.54 11.85
CA GLN A 12 -6.12 3.75 12.47
C GLN A 12 -6.00 4.92 11.47
N LEU A 13 -6.17 4.65 10.17
CA LEU A 13 -6.05 5.63 9.08
C LEU A 13 -7.39 5.71 8.29
N PRO A 14 -8.50 6.16 8.90
CA PRO A 14 -9.85 6.05 8.33
C PRO A 14 -10.05 6.74 6.98
N ARG A 15 -9.24 7.75 6.64
CA ARG A 15 -9.29 8.46 5.35
C ARG A 15 -8.56 7.74 4.21
N THR A 16 -7.86 6.64 4.48
CA THR A 16 -7.06 5.91 3.49
C THR A 16 -7.84 5.61 2.23
N PHE A 17 -9.03 5.03 2.36
CA PHE A 17 -9.85 4.68 1.21
C PHE A 17 -10.29 5.90 0.40
N GLU A 18 -10.73 6.99 1.06
CA GLU A 18 -11.15 8.21 0.38
C GLU A 18 -10.01 8.81 -0.45
N ILE A 19 -8.80 8.80 0.11
CA ILE A 19 -7.59 9.29 -0.55
C ILE A 19 -7.26 8.40 -1.75
N LEU A 20 -7.29 7.08 -1.59
CA LEU A 20 -7.05 6.13 -2.69
C LEU A 20 -8.10 6.25 -3.80
N ASP A 21 -9.38 6.40 -3.47
CA ASP A 21 -10.45 6.57 -4.45
C ASP A 21 -10.26 7.83 -5.28
N LYS A 22 -9.73 8.89 -4.67
CA LYS A 22 -9.43 10.14 -5.36
C LYS A 22 -8.15 10.09 -6.19
N MET A 23 -7.08 9.47 -5.67
CA MET A 23 -5.73 9.60 -6.22
C MET A 23 -5.27 8.39 -7.03
N LEU A 24 -5.75 7.20 -6.70
CA LEU A 24 -5.33 5.94 -7.30
C LEU A 24 -6.51 4.94 -7.42
N PRO A 25 -7.67 5.31 -7.99
CA PRO A 25 -8.90 4.50 -7.93
C PRO A 25 -8.78 3.11 -8.56
N SER A 26 -7.87 2.92 -9.52
CA SER A 26 -7.64 1.64 -10.16
C SER A 26 -7.02 0.59 -9.23
N ILE A 27 -6.41 0.99 -8.10
CA ILE A 27 -5.86 0.07 -7.09
C ILE A 27 -6.93 -0.91 -6.60
N PHE A 28 -8.20 -0.50 -6.53
CA PHE A 28 -9.28 -1.35 -6.06
C PHE A 28 -9.66 -2.49 -7.00
N LYS A 29 -9.10 -2.50 -8.22
CA LYS A 29 -9.22 -3.61 -9.17
C LYS A 29 -8.16 -4.69 -8.93
N SER A 30 -7.20 -4.46 -8.04
CA SER A 30 -6.18 -5.45 -7.72
C SER A 30 -6.81 -6.70 -7.11
N LYS A 31 -6.26 -7.85 -7.46
CA LYS A 31 -6.60 -9.11 -6.80
C LYS A 31 -5.65 -9.27 -5.63
N CYS A 32 -6.21 -9.53 -4.45
CA CYS A 32 -5.44 -9.98 -3.31
C CYS A 32 -5.70 -11.47 -3.09
N TYR A 33 -4.64 -12.21 -2.78
CA TYR A 33 -4.70 -13.63 -2.42
C TYR A 33 -4.41 -13.79 -0.92
N ASN A 34 -5.05 -12.97 -0.08
CA ASN A 34 -5.01 -13.10 1.37
C ASN A 34 -5.70 -14.38 1.85
N ASP A 35 -5.51 -14.75 3.11
CA ASP A 35 -6.09 -15.96 3.72
C ASP A 35 -7.62 -16.03 3.62
N LYS A 36 -8.28 -14.88 3.47
CA LYS A 36 -9.74 -14.75 3.37
C LYS A 36 -10.23 -14.67 1.91
N ASN A 37 -9.31 -14.71 0.94
CA ASN A 37 -9.56 -14.53 -0.49
C ASN A 37 -10.44 -13.30 -0.82
N LEU A 38 -10.26 -12.22 -0.06
CA LEU A 38 -11.03 -10.98 -0.23
C LEU A 38 -10.40 -10.10 -1.32
N PRO A 39 -11.22 -9.43 -2.15
CA PRO A 39 -10.70 -8.40 -3.06
C PRO A 39 -10.13 -7.22 -2.25
N PHE A 40 -9.11 -6.56 -2.80
CA PHE A 40 -8.40 -5.49 -2.10
C PHE A 40 -9.30 -4.32 -1.70
N PHE A 41 -10.34 -4.03 -2.50
CA PHE A 41 -11.38 -3.04 -2.18
C PHE A 41 -12.01 -3.23 -0.78
N ILE A 42 -12.15 -4.48 -0.31
CA ILE A 42 -12.68 -4.80 1.01
C ILE A 42 -11.55 -4.75 2.04
N GLU A 43 -10.41 -5.38 1.74
CA GLU A 43 -9.27 -5.53 2.63
C GLU A 43 -8.64 -4.20 3.05
N VAL A 44 -8.56 -3.22 2.14
CA VAL A 44 -7.96 -1.90 2.37
C VAL A 44 -8.58 -1.12 3.53
N ARG A 45 -9.74 -1.55 4.05
CA ARG A 45 -10.36 -0.98 5.25
C ARG A 45 -9.62 -1.39 6.52
N SER A 46 -9.07 -2.60 6.55
CA SER A 46 -8.43 -3.20 7.71
C SER A 46 -7.23 -4.04 7.26
N THR A 47 -6.21 -3.39 6.70
CA THR A 47 -4.95 -4.00 6.29
C THR A 47 -3.76 -3.27 6.89
N GLU A 48 -2.65 -3.97 7.07
CA GLU A 48 -1.38 -3.41 7.52
C GLU A 48 -0.81 -2.44 6.48
N ILE A 49 -0.13 -1.40 6.97
CA ILE A 49 0.42 -0.34 6.11
C ILE A 49 1.44 -0.86 5.09
N GLY A 50 2.19 -1.91 5.42
CA GLY A 50 3.13 -2.56 4.50
C GLY A 50 2.42 -3.21 3.31
N HIS A 51 1.30 -3.91 3.55
CA HIS A 51 0.53 -4.52 2.48
C HIS A 51 -0.18 -3.47 1.63
N LEU A 52 -0.68 -2.39 2.23
CA LEU A 52 -1.16 -1.23 1.49
C LEU A 52 -0.09 -0.66 0.56
N PHE A 53 1.14 -0.46 1.06
CA PHE A 53 2.24 0.08 0.27
C PHE A 53 2.61 -0.82 -0.92
N GLU A 54 2.59 -2.14 -0.73
CA GLU A 54 2.74 -3.10 -1.82
C GLU A 54 1.69 -2.86 -2.92
N HIS A 55 0.39 -2.80 -2.60
CA HIS A 55 -0.65 -2.58 -3.61
C HIS A 55 -0.49 -1.23 -4.34
N ILE A 56 -0.10 -0.17 -3.62
CA ILE A 56 0.21 1.14 -4.23
C ILE A 56 1.36 1.00 -5.24
N MET A 57 2.45 0.33 -4.85
CA MET A 57 3.61 0.07 -5.71
C MET A 57 3.21 -0.71 -6.97
N LEU A 58 2.49 -1.82 -6.81
CA LEU A 58 2.06 -2.68 -7.92
C LEU A 58 1.19 -1.89 -8.92
N GLU A 59 0.27 -1.07 -8.41
CA GLU A 59 -0.62 -0.26 -9.24
C GLU A 59 0.15 0.82 -10.01
N TYR A 60 1.08 1.54 -9.38
CA TYR A 60 1.88 2.54 -10.08
C TYR A 60 2.77 1.91 -11.16
N ILE A 61 3.37 0.75 -10.91
CA ILE A 61 4.13 0.02 -11.94
C ILE A 61 3.23 -0.30 -13.14
N CYS A 62 2.01 -0.79 -12.89
CA CYS A 62 1.04 -1.06 -13.96
C CYS A 62 0.67 0.21 -14.75
N GLN A 63 0.35 1.31 -14.07
CA GLN A 63 0.00 2.57 -14.73
C GLN A 63 1.14 3.11 -15.60
N ILE A 64 2.38 3.10 -15.09
CA ILE A 64 3.55 3.60 -15.83
C ILE A 64 3.83 2.70 -17.04
N LYS A 65 3.75 1.37 -16.88
CA LYS A 65 3.88 0.41 -17.98
C LYS A 65 2.88 0.69 -19.10
N ILE A 66 1.62 0.93 -18.74
CA ILE A 66 0.55 1.25 -19.70
C ILE A 66 0.81 2.61 -20.36
N ALA A 67 1.21 3.62 -19.59
CA ALA A 67 1.54 4.94 -20.12
C ALA A 67 2.74 4.92 -21.09
N ARG A 68 3.68 3.98 -20.92
CA ARG A 68 4.82 3.74 -21.82
C ARG A 68 4.46 2.84 -23.03
N GLY A 69 3.19 2.52 -23.24
CA GLY A 69 2.68 1.89 -24.48
C GLY A 69 2.25 0.43 -24.35
N LEU A 70 2.30 -0.18 -23.17
CA LEU A 70 1.75 -1.53 -22.98
C LEU A 70 0.22 -1.50 -22.99
N LYS A 71 -0.39 -2.37 -23.80
CA LYS A 71 -1.87 -2.50 -23.85
C LYS A 71 -2.47 -2.96 -22.53
N ARG A 72 -1.72 -3.78 -21.78
CA ARG A 72 -2.06 -4.33 -20.47
C ARG A 72 -0.77 -4.54 -19.68
N ALA A 73 -0.85 -4.35 -18.36
CA ALA A 73 0.22 -4.66 -17.43
C ALA A 73 -0.35 -5.49 -16.28
N SER A 74 0.45 -6.45 -15.80
CA SER A 74 0.17 -7.24 -14.61
C SER A 74 1.48 -7.43 -13.88
N ILE A 75 1.45 -7.28 -12.56
CA ILE A 75 2.60 -7.47 -11.69
C ILE A 75 2.14 -8.14 -10.40
N SER A 76 3.03 -8.90 -9.78
CA SER A 76 2.77 -9.56 -8.49
C SER A 76 3.80 -9.13 -7.48
N GLY A 77 3.35 -8.85 -6.26
CA GLY A 77 4.19 -8.75 -5.09
C GLY A 77 3.86 -9.83 -4.07
N VAL A 78 4.65 -9.85 -3.00
CA VAL A 78 4.33 -10.48 -1.73
C VAL A 78 4.83 -9.57 -0.62
N THR A 79 4.04 -9.39 0.44
CA THR A 79 4.46 -8.76 1.69
C THR A 79 4.49 -9.79 2.81
N ASP A 80 5.61 -9.85 3.53
CA ASP A 80 5.82 -10.73 4.68
C ASP A 80 6.41 -9.95 5.86
N TRP A 81 6.25 -10.46 7.08
CA TRP A 81 6.87 -9.92 8.29
C TRP A 81 7.16 -11.03 9.29
N ASN A 82 8.28 -10.91 10.02
CA ASN A 82 8.63 -11.86 11.07
C ASN A 82 8.95 -11.14 12.38
N TRP A 83 7.92 -10.90 13.21
CA TRP A 83 8.07 -10.24 14.51
C TRP A 83 8.98 -10.96 15.51
N ARG A 84 9.37 -12.22 15.25
CA ARG A 84 10.36 -12.94 16.07
C ARG A 84 11.80 -12.66 15.66
N LYS A 85 12.03 -12.23 14.42
CA LYS A 85 13.37 -12.03 13.84
C LYS A 85 13.65 -10.57 13.52
N ASP A 86 12.64 -9.83 13.10
CA ASP A 86 12.75 -8.45 12.66
C ASP A 86 12.38 -7.47 13.78
N LEU A 87 12.89 -6.25 13.67
CA LEU A 87 12.40 -5.15 14.48
C LEU A 87 10.92 -4.92 14.20
N ILE A 88 10.17 -4.58 15.24
CA ILE A 88 8.73 -4.31 15.13
C ILE A 88 8.50 -3.15 14.14
N GLY A 89 7.47 -3.29 13.29
CA GLY A 89 7.18 -2.36 12.21
C GLY A 89 8.02 -2.58 10.94
N THR A 90 8.86 -3.62 10.88
CA THR A 90 9.54 -4.01 9.64
C THR A 90 8.64 -4.88 8.77
N PHE A 91 8.52 -4.50 7.50
CA PHE A 91 7.83 -5.28 6.46
C PHE A 91 8.81 -5.61 5.33
N HIS A 92 8.75 -6.84 4.83
CA HIS A 92 9.52 -7.29 3.68
C HIS A 92 8.60 -7.35 2.46
N ILE A 93 8.83 -6.48 1.49
CA ILE A 93 8.02 -6.43 0.26
C ILE A 93 8.87 -6.90 -0.90
N THR A 94 8.44 -7.99 -1.54
CA THR A 94 9.08 -8.55 -2.73
C THR A 94 8.23 -8.26 -3.94
N ILE A 95 8.73 -7.48 -4.90
CA ILE A 95 8.04 -7.19 -6.17
C ILE A 95 8.74 -7.91 -7.32
N ARG A 96 7.97 -8.69 -8.10
CA ARG A 96 8.52 -9.42 -9.26
C ARG A 96 8.48 -8.56 -10.51
N THR A 97 9.64 -8.03 -10.91
CA THR A 97 9.78 -7.14 -12.08
C THR A 97 10.98 -7.52 -12.95
N GLY A 98 10.95 -7.19 -14.24
CA GLY A 98 12.06 -7.40 -15.17
C GLY A 98 13.17 -6.36 -14.98
N ARG A 99 14.38 -6.65 -15.48
CA ARG A 99 15.52 -5.69 -15.41
C ARG A 99 15.25 -4.44 -16.24
N GLU A 100 14.54 -4.62 -17.35
CA GLU A 100 14.06 -3.57 -18.25
C GLU A 100 13.11 -2.56 -17.57
N ASP A 101 12.49 -2.96 -16.46
CA ASP A 101 11.54 -2.13 -15.72
C ASP A 101 12.22 -1.29 -14.63
N TYR A 102 13.55 -1.25 -14.55
CA TYR A 102 14.26 -0.56 -13.47
C TYR A 102 13.83 0.90 -13.29
N GLU A 103 13.75 1.66 -14.38
CA GLU A 103 13.29 3.06 -14.31
C GLU A 103 11.83 3.18 -13.89
N ILE A 104 10.98 2.27 -14.36
CA ILE A 104 9.56 2.20 -13.98
C ILE A 104 9.44 1.91 -12.48
N PHE A 105 10.25 0.99 -11.96
CA PHE A 105 10.28 0.65 -10.55
C PHE A 105 10.68 1.83 -9.68
N ILE A 106 11.76 2.54 -10.04
CA ILE A 106 12.22 3.72 -9.29
C ILE A 106 11.17 4.84 -9.32
N GLU A 107 10.51 5.05 -10.46
CA GLU A 107 9.44 6.03 -10.59
C GLU A 107 8.21 5.65 -9.75
N ALA A 108 7.78 4.39 -9.80
CA ALA A 108 6.69 3.88 -8.99
C ALA A 108 6.99 3.98 -7.49
N LEU A 109 8.24 3.69 -7.09
CA LEU A 109 8.69 3.81 -5.70
C LEU A 109 8.51 5.22 -5.15
N LYS A 110 8.94 6.23 -5.89
CA LYS A 110 8.78 7.64 -5.50
C LYS A 110 7.31 8.01 -5.34
N ARG A 111 6.49 7.71 -6.34
CA ARG A 111 5.03 7.99 -6.29
C ARG A 111 4.33 7.27 -5.14
N SER A 112 4.77 6.05 -4.83
CA SER A 112 4.21 5.26 -3.73
C SER A 112 4.55 5.85 -2.37
N ILE A 113 5.80 6.31 -2.19
CA ILE A 113 6.22 7.03 -0.98
C ILE A 113 5.39 8.30 -0.82
N GLU A 114 5.29 9.12 -1.87
CA GLU A 114 4.50 10.37 -1.86
C GLU A 114 3.03 10.12 -1.49
N LEU A 115 2.39 9.11 -2.08
CA LEU A 115 1.00 8.78 -1.77
C LEU A 115 0.85 8.28 -0.32
N LEU A 116 1.77 7.45 0.16
CA LEU A 116 1.72 6.96 1.54
C LEU A 116 1.89 8.11 2.55
N GLU A 117 2.82 9.03 2.30
CA GLU A 117 2.99 10.23 3.11
C GLU A 117 1.71 11.07 3.16
N ILE A 118 1.02 11.24 2.03
CA ILE A 118 -0.28 11.92 1.99
C ILE A 118 -1.31 11.17 2.84
N ILE A 119 -1.41 9.85 2.70
CA ILE A 119 -2.34 9.03 3.49
C ILE A 119 -2.08 9.22 4.99
N VAL A 120 -0.82 9.09 5.43
CA VAL A 120 -0.46 9.22 6.85
C VAL A 120 -0.75 10.64 7.36
N ASN A 121 -0.26 11.67 6.67
CA ASN A 121 -0.40 13.07 7.11
C ASN A 121 -1.88 13.51 7.17
N GLN A 122 -2.69 13.13 6.19
CA GLN A 122 -4.11 13.49 6.17
C GLN A 122 -4.91 12.81 7.28
N ASN A 123 -4.48 11.64 7.74
CA ASN A 123 -5.08 10.97 8.89
C ASN A 123 -4.64 11.57 10.23
N ILE A 124 -3.37 11.97 10.36
CA ILE A 124 -2.88 12.71 11.54
C ILE A 124 -3.69 14.00 11.72
N ILE A 125 -3.79 14.82 10.67
CA ILE A 125 -4.57 16.07 10.68
C ILE A 125 -6.05 15.82 11.03
N PHE A 126 -6.61 14.70 10.55
CA PHE A 126 -8.00 14.35 10.83
C PHE A 126 -8.21 13.98 12.31
N GLN A 127 -7.30 13.21 12.90
CA GLN A 127 -7.35 12.83 14.32
C GLN A 127 -7.19 14.05 15.23
N GLU A 128 -6.24 14.95 14.92
CA GLU A 128 -6.06 16.20 15.68
C GLU A 128 -7.34 17.06 15.70
N LYS A 129 -8.04 17.14 14.56
CA LYS A 129 -9.32 17.87 14.48
C LYS A 129 -10.44 17.23 15.29
N GLN A 130 -10.48 15.89 15.38
CA GLN A 130 -11.48 15.20 16.21
C GLN A 130 -11.23 15.39 17.70
N MET A 131 -9.97 15.50 18.13
CA MET A 131 -9.63 15.74 19.54
C MET A 131 -9.87 17.18 19.99
N ALA A 132 -9.95 18.12 19.05
CA ALA A 132 -10.19 19.54 19.30
C ALA A 132 -11.68 19.94 19.26
N ALA A 133 -12.58 19.01 18.94
CA ALA A 133 -14.03 19.20 18.81
C ALA A 133 -14.79 18.57 19.98
#